data_AF-A0A1H6QMW5-F1
#
_entry.id   AF-A0A1H6QMW5-F1
#
_cell.length_a   1.000
_cell.length_b   1.000
_cell.length_c   1.000
_cell.angle_alpha   90.00
_cell.angle_beta   90.00
_cell.angle_gamma   90.00
#
_symmetry.space_group_name_H-M   'P 1'
#
loop_
_entity.id
_entity.type
_entity.pdbx_description
1 polymer ?
#
loop_
_entity_poly.entity_id
_entity_poly.type
_entity_poly.pdbx_seq_one_letter_code
_entity_poly.pdbx_strand_id
1 'polypeptide(L)'
;MNPIEEALLLKKELDNLRPLQEEQERRIMQKFRLDWNYHSNHIEGNSLSYGETKALLMFGITAQGKPLSDHLEMQGHNEAVNWVMDVVKGDRPLTETFIRELHKLLLQKPYQVSAETSDGKPASKTVNIGQYKRLPNHVRTATGETFFFATPEETPAMMQELIEWYREMDGNPKSNPILLAAEFHYRFIRIHPFDDGNGRTARLLMNFILLRHGYPPVIIKTEDKRNYLSALEQADAGMLSAFLDYIGKNLVDSLNLMIRGAQGENIDEPDDVDKKLEFFAKLLEVDERTVAKSADAIASVIHGSLIPVFNEAKREGSKFARFYTDRFSYVTTSETQRPLDDIVRSSPEDQFSYAMQTGGEKKIFIVNAFYRFRHQEYLSTNHLMIIAVRFMEWTYIVAAGDLAITKKYSQSLTESEISQLVKIVTEEHTALVESIYNAESGK
;
A
#
# COMPACT_ATOMS: atom_id res chain seq x y z
N MET A 1 27.15 -27.66 15.45
CA MET A 1 27.41 -26.62 16.48
C MET A 1 26.05 -26.13 16.94
N ASN A 2 25.83 -25.92 18.24
CA ASN A 2 24.55 -25.33 18.69
C ASN A 2 24.49 -23.86 18.18
N PRO A 3 23.32 -23.34 17.76
CA PRO A 3 23.20 -21.94 17.30
C PRO A 3 23.79 -20.89 18.25
N ILE A 4 23.71 -21.10 19.57
CA ILE A 4 24.28 -20.20 20.58
C ILE A 4 25.81 -20.21 20.53
N GLU A 5 26.43 -21.39 20.39
CA GLU A 5 27.89 -21.50 20.26
C GLU A 5 28.38 -20.82 18.97
N GLU A 6 27.64 -20.99 17.88
CA GLU A 6 27.91 -20.34 16.60
C GLU A 6 27.79 -18.81 16.72
N ALA A 7 26.73 -18.31 17.34
CA ALA A 7 26.56 -16.88 17.60
C ALA A 7 27.70 -16.29 18.44
N LEU A 8 28.22 -17.04 19.43
CA LEU A 8 29.39 -16.61 20.21
C LEU A 8 30.66 -16.53 19.38
N LEU A 9 30.86 -17.42 18.39
CA LEU A 9 32.00 -17.35 17.48
C LEU A 9 31.87 -16.17 16.51
N LEU A 10 30.71 -16.01 15.88
CA LEU A 10 30.42 -14.89 14.98
C LEU A 10 30.52 -13.54 15.70
N LYS A 11 30.13 -13.47 16.99
CA LYS A 11 30.33 -12.28 17.81
C LYS A 11 31.80 -11.89 17.93
N LYS A 12 32.69 -12.87 18.15
CA LYS A 12 34.15 -12.62 18.20
C LYS A 12 34.68 -12.13 16.86
N GLU A 13 34.19 -12.70 15.76
CA GLU A 13 34.52 -12.24 14.41
C GLU A 13 34.08 -10.78 14.20
N LEU A 14 32.84 -10.47 14.52
CA LEU A 14 32.30 -9.11 14.43
C LEU A 14 33.10 -8.12 15.30
N ASP A 15 33.51 -8.53 16.50
CA ASP A 15 34.33 -7.68 17.39
C ASP A 15 35.70 -7.38 16.79
N ASN A 16 36.30 -8.30 16.02
CA ASN A 16 37.55 -8.05 15.30
C ASN A 16 37.39 -7.08 14.12
N LEU A 17 36.17 -6.92 13.60
CA LEU A 17 35.85 -5.95 12.53
C LEU A 17 35.56 -4.55 13.08
N ARG A 18 35.39 -4.38 14.39
CA ARG A 18 35.06 -3.10 15.02
C ARG A 18 36.30 -2.24 15.30
N PRO A 19 36.18 -0.89 15.26
CA PRO A 19 34.99 -0.13 14.88
C PRO A 19 34.70 -0.20 13.37
N LEU A 20 33.42 -0.21 13.01
CA LEU A 20 32.97 -0.22 11.62
C LEU A 20 33.17 1.17 10.98
N GLN A 21 33.26 1.23 9.65
CA GLN A 21 33.19 2.51 8.97
C GLN A 21 31.78 3.11 9.13
N GLU A 22 31.69 4.42 9.36
CA GLU A 22 30.43 5.12 9.64
C GLU A 22 29.36 4.87 8.55
N GLU A 23 29.76 4.86 7.27
CA GLU A 23 28.85 4.58 6.16
C GLU A 23 28.31 3.15 6.19
N GLN A 24 29.18 2.16 6.46
CA GLN A 24 28.81 0.75 6.56
C GLN A 24 27.86 0.55 7.74
N GLU A 25 28.20 1.08 8.91
CA GLU A 25 27.38 1.01 10.11
C GLU A 25 26.01 1.64 9.89
N ARG A 26 25.97 2.85 9.30
CA ARG A 26 24.71 3.54 8.99
C ARG A 26 23.82 2.71 8.07
N ARG A 27 24.39 2.10 7.02
CA ARG A 27 23.66 1.24 6.06
C ARG A 27 23.10 0.00 6.74
N ILE A 28 23.91 -0.69 7.55
CA ILE A 28 23.51 -1.90 8.28
C ILE A 28 22.41 -1.58 9.29
N MET A 29 22.60 -0.54 10.10
CA MET A 29 21.64 -0.14 11.12
C MET A 29 20.34 0.38 10.52
N GLN A 30 20.39 0.99 9.33
CA GLN A 30 19.18 1.35 8.59
C GLN A 30 18.40 0.10 8.15
N LYS A 31 19.08 -0.95 7.65
CA LYS A 31 18.43 -2.22 7.31
C LYS A 31 17.81 -2.87 8.55
N PHE A 32 18.55 -3.02 9.64
CA PHE A 32 18.01 -3.55 10.90
C PHE A 32 16.80 -2.75 11.40
N ARG A 33 16.88 -1.41 11.38
CA ARG A 33 15.76 -0.56 11.78
C ARG A 33 14.52 -0.82 10.92
N LEU A 34 14.67 -0.95 9.61
CA LEU A 34 13.55 -1.21 8.71
C LEU A 34 12.96 -2.61 8.93
N ASP A 35 13.81 -3.64 8.95
CA ASP A 35 13.40 -5.04 9.12
C ASP A 35 12.74 -5.27 10.48
N TRP A 36 13.28 -4.65 11.53
CA TRP A 36 12.73 -4.74 12.88
C TRP A 36 11.33 -4.11 12.96
N ASN A 37 11.15 -2.92 12.40
CA ASN A 37 9.85 -2.26 12.36
C ASN A 37 8.84 -3.08 11.56
N TYR A 38 9.21 -3.52 10.36
CA TYR A 38 8.34 -4.30 9.50
C TYR A 38 7.91 -5.61 10.18
N HIS A 39 8.86 -6.50 10.50
CA HIS A 39 8.53 -7.84 10.95
C HIS A 39 7.88 -7.86 12.33
N SER A 40 8.33 -7.02 13.27
CA SER A 40 7.76 -6.98 14.62
C SER A 40 6.29 -6.55 14.61
N ASN A 41 5.89 -5.61 13.75
CA ASN A 41 4.49 -5.20 13.63
C ASN A 41 3.66 -6.19 12.80
N HIS A 42 4.23 -6.82 11.77
CA HIS A 42 3.52 -7.83 10.96
C HIS A 42 3.17 -9.09 11.74
N ILE A 43 4.03 -9.49 12.68
CA ILE A 43 3.72 -10.60 13.60
C ILE A 43 2.44 -10.33 14.38
N GLU A 44 2.16 -9.07 14.73
CA GLU A 44 0.93 -8.65 15.42
C GLU A 44 -0.23 -8.33 14.47
N GLY A 45 -0.05 -8.44 13.15
CA GLY A 45 -1.11 -8.28 12.15
C GLY A 45 -1.18 -6.92 11.45
N ASN A 46 -0.16 -6.06 11.60
CA ASN A 46 -0.05 -4.84 10.79
C ASN A 46 -0.01 -5.19 9.30
N SER A 47 -0.69 -4.41 8.47
CA SER A 47 -0.92 -4.74 7.06
C SER A 47 -0.05 -3.96 6.06
N LEU A 48 0.83 -3.05 6.51
CA LEU A 48 1.67 -2.25 5.61
C LEU A 48 2.73 -3.11 4.92
N SER A 49 2.79 -3.16 3.60
CA SER A 49 3.86 -3.89 2.91
C SER A 49 5.26 -3.37 3.29
N TYR A 50 6.30 -4.15 3.00
CA TYR A 50 7.68 -3.72 3.27
C TYR A 50 8.00 -2.39 2.55
N GLY A 51 7.56 -2.24 1.31
CA GLY A 51 7.69 -1.00 0.54
C GLY A 51 6.92 0.17 1.16
N GLU A 52 5.70 -0.07 1.66
CA GLU A 52 4.89 0.94 2.36
C GLU A 52 5.52 1.36 3.70
N THR A 53 6.04 0.40 4.46
CA THR A 53 6.79 0.64 5.70
C THR A 53 8.02 1.50 5.41
N LYS A 54 8.78 1.15 4.38
CA LYS A 54 9.94 1.93 3.94
C LYS A 54 9.54 3.35 3.53
N ALA A 55 8.46 3.50 2.76
CA ALA A 55 7.92 4.79 2.34
C ALA A 55 7.61 5.69 3.53
N LEU A 56 6.91 5.12 4.52
CA LEU A 56 6.51 5.80 5.74
C LEU A 56 7.72 6.22 6.59
N LEU A 57 8.63 5.29 6.88
CA LEU A 57 9.73 5.54 7.81
C LEU A 57 10.87 6.37 7.23
N MET A 58 11.07 6.34 5.90
CA MET A 58 12.14 7.08 5.24
C MET A 58 11.68 8.44 4.71
N PHE A 59 10.43 8.55 4.25
CA PHE A 59 9.94 9.73 3.53
C PHE A 59 8.67 10.34 4.13
N GLY A 60 8.08 9.74 5.16
CA GLY A 60 6.82 10.20 5.74
C GLY A 60 5.62 9.98 4.82
N ILE A 61 5.72 9.11 3.83
CA ILE A 61 4.66 8.85 2.85
C ILE A 61 3.73 7.76 3.38
N THR A 62 2.44 8.08 3.53
CA THR A 62 1.41 7.13 3.99
C THR A 62 0.89 6.26 2.84
N ALA A 63 0.58 5.00 3.14
CA ALA A 63 -0.03 4.07 2.20
C ALA A 63 -1.55 4.31 2.05
N GLN A 64 -2.00 4.51 0.81
CA GLN A 64 -3.42 4.61 0.51
C GLN A 64 -4.16 3.27 0.75
N GLY A 65 -5.39 3.36 1.25
CA GLY A 65 -6.25 2.20 1.48
C GLY A 65 -5.91 1.36 2.72
N LYS A 66 -4.89 1.75 3.49
CA LYS A 66 -4.48 1.07 4.72
C LYS A 66 -5.02 1.79 5.96
N PRO A 67 -5.28 1.07 7.08
CA PRO A 67 -5.76 1.68 8.31
C PRO A 67 -4.80 2.74 8.84
N LEU A 68 -5.34 3.83 9.40
CA LEU A 68 -4.51 4.84 10.09
C LEU A 68 -3.78 4.24 11.30
N SER A 69 -4.41 3.27 11.98
CA SER A 69 -3.79 2.53 13.09
C SER A 69 -2.46 1.91 12.69
N ASP A 70 -2.39 1.27 11.53
CA ASP A 70 -1.17 0.57 11.08
C ASP A 70 0.01 1.54 10.89
N HIS A 71 -0.26 2.75 10.43
CA HIS A 71 0.74 3.80 10.29
C HIS A 71 1.23 4.32 11.64
N LEU A 72 0.30 4.56 12.58
CA LEU A 72 0.62 5.03 13.93
C LEU A 72 1.40 3.97 14.71
N GLU A 73 1.02 2.69 14.59
CA GLU A 73 1.76 1.59 15.22
C GLU A 73 3.18 1.46 14.66
N MET A 74 3.33 1.60 13.33
CA MET A 74 4.64 1.57 12.70
C MET A 74 5.53 2.75 13.14
N GLN A 75 4.94 3.95 13.26
CA GLN A 75 5.64 5.13 13.77
C GLN A 75 6.02 4.98 15.24
N GLY A 76 5.09 4.52 16.10
CA GLY A 76 5.33 4.31 17.52
C GLY A 76 6.40 3.25 17.79
N HIS A 77 6.37 2.14 17.05
CA HIS A 77 7.45 1.14 17.11
C HIS A 77 8.79 1.73 16.64
N ASN A 78 8.79 2.57 15.61
CA ASN A 78 10.01 3.19 15.12
C ASN A 78 10.60 4.21 16.11
N GLU A 79 9.76 4.99 16.79
CA GLU A 79 10.17 5.84 17.90
C GLU A 79 10.76 5.03 19.05
N ALA A 80 10.14 3.89 19.40
CA ALA A 80 10.64 2.98 20.41
C ALA A 80 12.01 2.37 20.03
N VAL A 81 12.20 1.97 18.77
CA VAL A 81 13.50 1.46 18.27
C VAL A 81 14.58 2.53 18.38
N ASN A 82 14.31 3.76 17.92
CA ASN A 82 15.27 4.86 18.01
C ASN A 82 15.62 5.16 19.48
N TRP A 83 14.62 5.19 20.35
CA TRP A 83 14.83 5.40 21.78
C TRP A 83 15.65 4.27 22.41
N VAL A 84 15.42 3.00 22.04
CA VAL A 84 16.24 1.85 22.48
C VAL A 84 17.71 2.05 22.08
N MET A 85 17.97 2.53 20.86
CA MET A 85 19.34 2.80 20.41
C MET A 85 20.00 3.93 21.23
N ASP A 86 19.24 4.97 21.58
CA ASP A 86 19.76 6.10 22.37
C ASP A 86 20.04 5.71 23.83
N VAL A 87 19.15 4.94 24.46
CA VAL A 87 19.35 4.49 25.85
C VAL A 87 20.48 3.47 26.01
N VAL A 88 20.75 2.66 24.98
CA VAL A 88 21.94 1.78 24.94
C VAL A 88 23.22 2.61 24.96
N LYS A 89 23.30 3.70 24.20
CA LYS A 89 24.46 4.62 24.22
C LYS A 89 24.62 5.33 25.56
N GLY A 90 23.51 5.62 26.25
CA GLY A 90 23.50 6.27 27.56
C GLY A 90 23.68 5.33 28.76
N ASP A 91 23.91 4.03 28.55
CA ASP A 91 24.09 2.99 29.58
C ASP A 91 22.95 2.92 30.63
N ARG A 92 21.74 3.36 30.27
CA ARG A 92 20.61 3.44 31.20
C ARG A 92 20.20 2.04 31.69
N PRO A 93 20.03 1.79 33.00
CA PRO A 93 19.67 0.47 33.50
C PRO A 93 18.23 0.08 33.17
N LEU A 94 17.99 -1.23 33.00
CA LEU A 94 16.65 -1.78 32.84
C LEU A 94 15.89 -1.72 34.17
N THR A 95 14.72 -1.08 34.16
CA THR A 95 13.85 -0.90 35.33
C THR A 95 12.39 -1.04 34.89
N GLU A 96 11.46 -1.22 35.84
CA GLU A 96 10.03 -1.19 35.51
C GLU A 96 9.61 0.14 34.86
N THR A 97 10.16 1.26 35.31
CA THR A 97 9.92 2.59 34.72
C THR A 97 10.36 2.62 33.26
N PHE A 98 11.54 2.08 32.94
CA PHE A 98 12.02 1.94 31.57
C PHE A 98 11.03 1.15 30.71
N ILE A 99 10.55 0.00 31.18
CA ILE A 99 9.62 -0.85 30.44
C ILE A 99 8.30 -0.11 30.17
N ARG A 100 7.81 0.65 31.16
CA ARG A 100 6.56 1.44 31.02
C ARG A 100 6.73 2.64 30.09
N GLU A 101 7.89 3.27 30.06
CA GLU A 101 8.22 4.33 29.09
C GLU A 101 8.30 3.78 27.66
N LEU A 102 9.00 2.66 27.48
CA LEU A 102 9.09 1.96 26.19
C LEU A 102 7.70 1.60 25.65
N HIS A 103 6.84 1.07 26.50
CA HIS A 103 5.46 0.74 26.14
C HIS A 103 4.63 1.99 25.77
N LYS A 104 4.87 3.16 26.41
CA LYS A 104 4.19 4.40 26.04
C LYS A 104 4.58 4.88 24.65
N LEU A 105 5.87 4.81 24.32
CA LEU A 105 6.36 5.15 22.97
C LEU A 105 5.73 4.24 21.91
N LEU A 106 5.67 2.94 22.20
CA LEU A 106 5.14 1.95 21.27
C LEU A 106 3.67 2.19 20.89
N LEU A 107 2.78 2.43 21.86
CA LEU A 107 1.34 2.56 21.59
C LEU A 107 0.88 4.00 21.36
N GLN A 108 1.69 5.00 21.72
CA GLN A 108 1.48 6.45 21.60
C GLN A 108 0.24 7.02 22.34
N LYS A 109 -0.96 6.44 22.17
CA LYS A 109 -2.22 6.92 22.76
C LYS A 109 -3.12 5.75 23.23
N PRO A 110 -3.94 5.95 24.27
CA PRO A 110 -4.98 5.00 24.66
C PRO A 110 -6.03 4.80 23.55
N TYR A 111 -6.60 3.60 23.47
CA TYR A 111 -7.70 3.25 22.57
C TYR A 111 -8.63 2.22 23.20
N GLN A 112 -9.80 2.01 22.58
CA GLN A 112 -10.76 1.01 23.00
C GLN A 112 -10.67 -0.24 22.15
N VAL A 113 -10.75 -1.41 22.79
CA VAL A 113 -10.80 -2.72 22.15
C VAL A 113 -12.06 -3.45 22.58
N SER A 114 -12.62 -4.26 21.68
CA SER A 114 -13.68 -5.20 22.01
C SER A 114 -13.15 -6.21 23.03
N ALA A 115 -13.96 -6.49 24.05
CA ALA A 115 -13.69 -7.45 25.10
C ALA A 115 -14.93 -8.33 25.34
N GLU A 116 -14.76 -9.41 26.08
CA GLU A 116 -15.86 -10.22 26.58
C GLU A 116 -15.87 -10.19 28.10
N THR A 117 -17.04 -10.07 28.72
CA THR A 117 -17.18 -10.26 30.16
C THR A 117 -17.01 -11.74 30.53
N SER A 118 -16.83 -12.03 31.81
CA SER A 118 -16.76 -13.42 32.32
C SER A 118 -17.97 -14.27 31.94
N ASP A 119 -19.12 -13.64 31.66
CA ASP A 119 -20.36 -14.28 31.22
C ASP A 119 -20.50 -14.36 29.69
N GLY A 120 -19.44 -14.04 28.93
CA GLY A 120 -19.40 -14.10 27.46
C GLY A 120 -20.15 -12.98 26.74
N LYS A 121 -20.47 -11.86 27.42
CA LYS A 121 -21.15 -10.72 26.78
C LYS A 121 -20.14 -9.76 26.14
N PRO A 122 -20.44 -9.17 24.96
CA PRO A 122 -19.61 -8.13 24.38
C PRO A 122 -19.46 -6.92 25.31
N ALA A 123 -18.23 -6.45 25.46
CA ALA A 123 -17.83 -5.28 26.23
C ALA A 123 -16.78 -4.47 25.46
N SER A 124 -16.45 -3.28 25.96
CA SER A 124 -15.32 -2.48 25.48
C SER A 124 -14.36 -2.23 26.64
N LYS A 125 -13.06 -2.42 26.39
CA LYS A 125 -11.98 -2.19 27.35
C LYS A 125 -11.07 -1.08 26.83
N THR A 126 -10.72 -0.12 27.70
CA THR A 126 -9.71 0.89 27.37
C THR A 126 -8.32 0.33 27.64
N VAL A 127 -7.47 0.33 26.61
CA VAL A 127 -6.05 -0.01 26.71
C VAL A 127 -5.30 1.19 27.28
N ASN A 128 -4.77 1.05 28.50
CA ASN A 128 -4.03 2.12 29.16
C ASN A 128 -2.53 2.02 28.87
N ILE A 129 -1.96 3.05 28.25
CA ILE A 129 -0.55 3.03 27.86
C ILE A 129 0.39 3.20 29.07
N GLY A 130 1.39 2.33 29.18
CA GLY A 130 2.43 2.38 30.22
C GLY A 130 1.95 2.04 31.62
N GLN A 131 0.76 1.43 31.74
CA GLN A 131 0.20 0.95 32.99
C GLN A 131 0.03 -0.57 32.92
N TYR A 132 0.34 -1.25 34.01
CA TYR A 132 0.02 -2.67 34.11
C TYR A 132 -1.48 -2.89 34.04
N LYS A 133 -1.86 -4.05 33.52
CA LYS A 133 -3.24 -4.49 33.37
C LYS A 133 -3.96 -4.43 34.71
N ARG A 134 -5.21 -3.96 34.66
CA ARG A 134 -6.13 -3.93 35.83
C ARG A 134 -7.20 -5.02 35.75
N LEU A 135 -7.29 -5.67 34.59
CA LEU A 135 -8.20 -6.76 34.32
C LEU A 135 -7.40 -7.89 33.65
N PRO A 136 -7.79 -9.16 33.84
CA PRO A 136 -7.16 -10.28 33.15
C PRO A 136 -7.13 -10.08 31.62
N ASN A 137 -6.10 -10.64 30.99
CA ASN A 137 -5.85 -10.56 29.55
C ASN A 137 -5.50 -11.94 28.95
N HIS A 138 -6.14 -12.99 29.48
CA HIS A 138 -5.98 -14.36 29.00
C HIS A 138 -6.47 -14.50 27.55
N VAL A 139 -5.83 -15.39 26.80
CA VAL A 139 -6.16 -15.62 25.39
C VAL A 139 -6.68 -17.03 25.20
N ARG A 140 -7.54 -17.23 24.19
CA ARG A 140 -7.93 -18.57 23.75
C ARG A 140 -6.90 -19.08 22.74
N THR A 141 -6.40 -20.28 22.97
CA THR A 141 -5.51 -20.98 22.03
C THR A 141 -6.31 -21.50 20.83
N ALA A 142 -5.60 -21.97 19.79
CA ALA A 142 -6.24 -22.60 18.63
C ALA A 142 -7.03 -23.88 18.99
N THR A 143 -6.69 -24.55 20.11
CA THR A 143 -7.42 -25.71 20.64
C THR A 143 -8.69 -25.32 21.41
N GLY A 144 -8.93 -24.01 21.61
CA GLY A 144 -10.08 -23.47 22.35
C GLY A 144 -9.85 -23.37 23.87
N GLU A 145 -8.71 -23.85 24.36
CA GLU A 145 -8.30 -23.75 25.76
C GLU A 145 -7.91 -22.32 26.13
N THR A 146 -8.02 -21.96 27.41
CA THR A 146 -7.61 -20.65 27.89
C THR A 146 -6.15 -20.71 28.32
N PHE A 147 -5.30 -19.88 27.70
CA PHE A 147 -3.94 -19.66 28.15
C PHE A 147 -3.92 -18.59 29.24
N PHE A 148 -3.50 -18.99 30.45
CA PHE A 148 -3.46 -18.12 31.61
C PHE A 148 -2.11 -17.41 31.74
N PHE A 149 -2.17 -16.10 31.92
CA PHE A 149 -1.03 -15.22 32.24
C PHE A 149 -1.13 -14.82 33.72
N ALA A 150 -0.18 -14.01 34.20
CA ALA A 150 -0.25 -13.43 35.55
C ALA A 150 -1.59 -12.72 35.80
N THR A 151 -2.13 -12.80 37.01
CA THR A 151 -3.29 -11.97 37.39
C THR A 151 -2.89 -10.49 37.52
N PRO A 152 -3.83 -9.53 37.42
CA PRO A 152 -3.54 -8.11 37.68
C PRO A 152 -2.87 -7.87 39.04
N GLU A 153 -3.24 -8.65 40.06
CA GLU A 153 -2.76 -8.56 41.43
C GLU A 153 -1.30 -9.06 41.56
N GLU A 154 -0.95 -10.14 40.86
CA GLU A 154 0.40 -10.72 40.86
C GLU A 154 1.37 -9.95 39.95
N THR A 155 0.85 -9.27 38.92
CA THR A 155 1.67 -8.64 37.87
C THR A 155 2.76 -7.71 38.42
N PRO A 156 2.51 -6.80 39.38
CA PRO A 156 3.56 -5.94 39.93
C PRO A 156 4.68 -6.73 40.61
N ALA A 157 4.33 -7.73 41.42
CA ALA A 157 5.32 -8.56 42.12
C ALA A 157 6.18 -9.37 41.12
N MET A 158 5.54 -10.01 40.13
CA MET A 158 6.26 -10.78 39.11
C MET A 158 7.16 -9.91 38.23
N MET A 159 6.76 -8.66 37.94
CA MET A 159 7.61 -7.72 37.20
C MET A 159 8.81 -7.28 38.02
N GLN A 160 8.64 -7.04 39.32
CA GLN A 160 9.73 -6.74 40.24
C GLN A 160 10.73 -7.92 40.29
N GLU A 161 10.23 -9.13 40.48
CA GLU A 161 11.04 -10.36 40.49
C GLU A 161 11.80 -10.56 39.16
N LEU A 162 11.16 -10.27 38.02
CA LEU A 162 11.82 -10.33 36.71
C LEU A 162 13.00 -9.35 36.60
N ILE A 163 12.84 -8.12 37.09
CA ILE A 163 13.91 -7.11 37.07
C ILE A 163 15.04 -7.46 38.04
N GLU A 164 14.72 -8.01 39.21
CA GLU A 164 15.70 -8.48 40.18
C GLU A 164 16.52 -9.64 39.61
N TRP A 165 15.85 -10.64 39.03
CA TRP A 165 16.51 -11.74 38.31
C TRP A 165 17.41 -11.23 37.17
N TYR A 166 16.91 -10.30 36.36
CA TYR A 166 17.70 -9.72 35.26
C TYR A 166 18.97 -9.07 35.81
N ARG A 167 18.86 -8.24 36.86
CA ARG A 167 20.01 -7.55 37.45
C ARG A 167 21.04 -8.51 38.03
N GLU A 168 20.59 -9.56 38.69
CA GLU A 168 21.47 -10.60 39.22
C GLU A 168 22.23 -11.32 38.10
N MET A 169 21.53 -11.70 37.03
CA MET A 169 22.13 -12.41 35.91
C MET A 169 23.03 -11.51 35.04
N ASP A 170 22.64 -10.26 34.80
CA ASP A 170 23.43 -9.28 34.05
C ASP A 170 24.73 -8.91 34.80
N GLY A 171 24.66 -8.81 36.13
CA GLY A 171 25.81 -8.56 37.00
C GLY A 171 26.77 -9.75 37.12
N ASN A 172 26.39 -10.95 36.66
CA ASN A 172 27.22 -12.14 36.72
C ASN A 172 28.10 -12.27 35.46
N PRO A 173 29.45 -12.19 35.55
CA PRO A 173 30.34 -12.28 34.40
C PRO A 173 30.31 -13.62 33.64
N LYS A 174 29.73 -14.67 34.24
CA LYS A 174 29.55 -15.99 33.60
C LYS A 174 28.23 -16.11 32.85
N SER A 175 27.34 -15.13 32.97
CA SER A 175 26.06 -15.13 32.27
C SER A 175 26.28 -15.00 30.77
N ASN A 176 25.52 -15.76 29.99
CA ASN A 176 25.53 -15.66 28.53
C ASN A 176 24.48 -14.62 28.10
N PRO A 177 24.87 -13.50 27.47
CA PRO A 177 23.94 -12.45 27.03
C PRO A 177 22.81 -12.93 26.12
N ILE A 178 23.07 -13.95 25.30
CA ILE A 178 22.08 -14.52 24.37
C ILE A 178 20.98 -15.23 25.15
N LEU A 179 21.38 -16.06 26.12
CA LEU A 179 20.47 -16.77 27.01
C LEU A 179 19.69 -15.79 27.89
N LEU A 180 20.37 -14.79 28.45
CA LEU A 180 19.76 -13.74 29.26
C LEU A 180 18.66 -13.00 28.49
N ALA A 181 18.94 -12.55 27.27
CA ALA A 181 17.99 -11.83 26.45
C ALA A 181 16.78 -12.69 26.05
N ALA A 182 17.01 -13.93 25.62
CA ALA A 182 15.95 -14.85 25.21
C ALA A 182 15.09 -15.28 26.41
N GLU A 183 15.69 -15.59 27.55
CA GLU A 183 14.93 -15.94 28.75
C GLU A 183 14.16 -14.74 29.32
N PHE A 184 14.74 -13.53 29.27
CA PHE A 184 14.02 -12.30 29.65
C PHE A 184 12.77 -12.12 28.79
N HIS A 185 12.89 -12.28 27.47
CA HIS A 185 11.75 -12.25 26.55
C HIS A 185 10.67 -13.24 26.97
N TYR A 186 11.06 -14.50 27.20
CA TYR A 186 10.13 -15.56 27.58
C TYR A 186 9.42 -15.27 28.92
N ARG A 187 10.18 -14.89 29.95
CA ARG A 187 9.60 -14.56 31.26
C ARG A 187 8.65 -13.35 31.16
N PHE A 188 9.03 -12.31 30.42
CA PHE A 188 8.18 -11.14 30.22
C PHE A 188 6.87 -11.48 29.50
N ILE A 189 6.91 -12.26 28.42
CA ILE A 189 5.70 -12.62 27.67
C ILE A 189 4.77 -13.52 28.49
N ARG A 190 5.31 -14.32 29.42
CA ARG A 190 4.52 -15.13 30.37
C ARG A 190 3.83 -14.32 31.46
N ILE A 191 4.42 -13.20 31.90
CA ILE A 191 3.75 -12.26 32.80
C ILE A 191 2.62 -11.53 32.05
N HIS A 192 2.90 -11.13 30.80
CA HIS A 192 1.99 -10.39 29.94
C HIS A 192 1.40 -9.15 30.66
N PRO A 193 2.26 -8.20 31.11
CA PRO A 193 1.91 -7.20 32.11
C PRO A 193 1.00 -6.09 31.60
N PHE A 194 0.93 -5.85 30.28
CA PHE A 194 0.14 -4.78 29.68
C PHE A 194 -1.16 -5.29 29.04
N ASP A 195 -2.11 -4.39 28.79
CA ASP A 195 -3.37 -4.73 28.12
C ASP A 195 -3.17 -5.09 26.64
N ASP A 196 -2.18 -4.50 25.97
CA ASP A 196 -1.78 -4.76 24.59
C ASP A 196 -0.26 -4.46 24.43
N GLY A 197 0.34 -4.77 23.28
CA GLY A 197 1.72 -4.40 22.95
C GLY A 197 2.79 -5.28 23.61
N ASN A 198 2.40 -6.33 24.35
CA ASN A 198 3.35 -7.20 25.06
C ASN A 198 4.34 -7.89 24.13
N GLY A 199 3.89 -8.46 22.99
CA GLY A 199 4.77 -9.13 22.03
C GLY A 199 5.85 -8.19 21.47
N ARG A 200 5.44 -7.01 20.99
CA ARG A 200 6.35 -5.96 20.50
C ARG A 200 7.31 -5.48 21.58
N THR A 201 6.80 -5.26 22.80
CA THR A 201 7.62 -4.85 23.95
C THR A 201 8.63 -5.93 24.33
N ALA A 202 8.26 -7.21 24.33
CA ALA A 202 9.15 -8.33 24.63
C ALA A 202 10.33 -8.38 23.64
N ARG A 203 10.05 -8.27 22.34
CA ARG A 203 11.08 -8.24 21.29
C ARG A 203 11.97 -7.00 21.40
N LEU A 204 11.40 -5.84 21.77
CA LEU A 204 12.17 -4.62 22.04
C LEU A 204 13.13 -4.79 23.22
N LEU A 205 12.66 -5.40 24.31
CA LEU A 205 13.48 -5.64 25.51
C LEU A 205 14.58 -6.68 25.28
N MET A 206 14.28 -7.76 24.54
CA MET A 206 15.29 -8.74 24.10
C MET A 206 16.42 -8.05 23.34
N ASN A 207 16.07 -7.24 22.34
CA ASN A 207 17.07 -6.55 21.52
C ASN A 207 17.79 -5.45 22.30
N PHE A 208 17.15 -4.76 23.24
CA PHE A 208 17.83 -3.84 24.15
C PHE A 208 18.96 -4.56 24.93
N ILE A 209 18.68 -5.74 25.50
CA ILE A 209 19.68 -6.53 26.23
C ILE A 209 20.83 -6.93 25.30
N LEU A 210 20.52 -7.48 24.11
CA LEU A 210 21.53 -7.86 23.11
C LEU A 210 22.41 -6.69 22.69
N LEU A 211 21.80 -5.56 22.34
CA LEU A 211 22.49 -4.34 21.93
C LEU A 211 23.40 -3.80 23.04
N ARG A 212 22.97 -3.85 24.31
CA ARG A 212 23.79 -3.46 25.47
C ARG A 212 25.07 -4.30 25.57
N HIS A 213 25.01 -5.58 25.21
CA HIS A 213 26.19 -6.46 25.18
C HIS A 213 26.91 -6.47 23.81
N GLY A 214 26.59 -5.51 22.94
CA GLY A 214 27.25 -5.31 21.64
C GLY A 214 26.87 -6.34 20.58
N TYR A 215 25.77 -7.07 20.74
CA TYR A 215 25.21 -7.91 19.67
C TYR A 215 24.31 -7.08 18.75
N PRO A 216 24.12 -7.47 17.48
CA PRO A 216 23.05 -6.92 16.65
C PRO A 216 21.67 -7.27 17.21
N PRO A 217 20.62 -6.52 16.82
CA PRO A 217 19.25 -6.89 17.18
C PRO A 217 18.85 -8.18 16.45
N VAL A 218 18.09 -9.04 17.13
CA VAL A 218 17.46 -10.22 16.53
C VAL A 218 16.20 -9.80 15.77
N ILE A 219 16.10 -10.24 14.53
CA ILE A 219 14.94 -10.02 13.65
C ILE A 219 14.19 -11.34 13.48
N ILE A 220 13.04 -11.46 14.14
CA ILE A 220 12.12 -12.59 13.92
C ILE A 220 11.28 -12.25 12.69
N LYS A 221 11.52 -12.95 11.58
CA LYS A 221 10.83 -12.72 10.31
C LYS A 221 9.35 -13.11 10.40
N THR A 222 8.48 -12.34 9.75
CA THR A 222 7.03 -12.59 9.80
C THR A 222 6.64 -13.88 9.07
N GLU A 223 7.43 -14.26 8.07
CA GLU A 223 7.34 -15.51 7.34
C GLU A 223 7.59 -16.72 8.27
N ASP A 224 8.36 -16.51 9.35
CA ASP A 224 8.73 -17.52 10.33
C ASP A 224 7.88 -17.47 11.61
N LYS A 225 6.80 -16.66 11.62
CA LYS A 225 5.88 -16.48 12.77
C LYS A 225 5.41 -17.80 13.37
N ARG A 226 5.14 -18.81 12.54
CA ARG A 226 4.67 -20.12 13.03
C ARG A 226 5.73 -20.83 13.88
N ASN A 227 6.99 -20.78 13.47
CA ASN A 227 8.08 -21.41 14.22
C ASN A 227 8.39 -20.64 15.50
N TYR A 228 8.31 -19.30 15.47
CA TYR A 228 8.39 -18.48 16.68
C TYR A 228 7.32 -18.86 17.72
N LEU A 229 6.05 -18.94 17.31
CA LEU A 229 4.96 -19.34 18.20
C LEU A 229 5.13 -20.79 18.70
N SER A 230 5.52 -21.70 17.81
CA SER A 230 5.78 -23.10 18.19
C SER A 230 6.93 -23.23 19.21
N ALA A 231 7.95 -22.39 19.11
CA ALA A 231 9.05 -22.38 20.08
C ALA A 231 8.60 -21.87 21.46
N LEU A 232 7.69 -20.88 21.50
CA LEU A 232 7.06 -20.43 22.75
C LEU A 232 6.17 -21.51 23.36
N GLU A 233 5.33 -22.18 22.55
CA GLU A 233 4.47 -23.28 23.01
C GLU A 233 5.29 -24.44 23.60
N GLN A 234 6.44 -24.77 22.99
CA GLN A 234 7.35 -25.77 23.53
C GLN A 234 7.99 -25.33 24.85
N ALA A 235 8.35 -24.05 24.97
CA ALA A 235 8.83 -23.50 26.24
C ALA A 235 7.74 -23.55 27.33
N ASP A 236 6.48 -23.31 26.98
CA ASP A 236 5.33 -23.45 27.89
C ASP A 236 5.10 -24.89 28.36
N ALA A 237 5.44 -25.87 27.50
CA ALA A 237 5.47 -27.29 27.86
C ALA A 237 6.72 -27.71 28.66
N GLY A 238 7.58 -26.76 29.05
CA GLY A 238 8.78 -26.98 29.87
C GLY A 238 10.09 -27.14 29.08
N MET A 239 10.05 -27.03 27.75
CA MET A 239 11.23 -27.16 26.88
C MET A 239 11.79 -25.79 26.50
N LEU A 240 12.22 -25.00 27.49
CA LEU A 240 12.73 -23.64 27.28
C LEU A 240 13.88 -23.58 26.25
N SER A 241 14.71 -24.62 26.18
CA SER A 241 15.81 -24.72 25.21
C SER A 241 15.37 -24.56 23.76
N ALA A 242 14.16 -25.00 23.38
CA ALA A 242 13.63 -24.82 22.03
C ALA A 242 13.51 -23.34 21.65
N PHE A 243 13.05 -22.50 22.60
CA PHE A 243 12.98 -21.05 22.40
C PHE A 243 14.36 -20.40 22.40
N LEU A 244 15.26 -20.84 23.29
CA LEU A 244 16.64 -20.32 23.34
C LEU A 244 17.40 -20.61 22.04
N ASP A 245 17.32 -21.84 21.53
CA ASP A 245 17.95 -22.23 20.26
C ASP A 245 17.32 -21.50 19.08
N TYR A 246 16.00 -21.26 19.10
CA TYR A 246 15.30 -20.48 18.08
C TYR A 246 15.82 -19.03 18.01
N ILE A 247 15.95 -18.35 19.16
CA ILE A 247 16.52 -17.00 19.22
C ILE A 247 17.99 -17.01 18.81
N GLY A 248 18.76 -18.04 19.22
CA GLY A 248 20.15 -18.23 18.80
C GLY A 248 20.30 -18.29 17.28
N LYS A 249 19.43 -19.03 16.60
CA LYS A 249 19.43 -19.12 15.12
C LYS A 249 19.16 -17.76 14.47
N ASN A 250 18.15 -17.02 14.92
CA ASN A 250 17.86 -15.69 14.36
C ASN A 250 18.99 -14.67 14.67
N LEU A 251 19.70 -14.84 15.78
CA LEU A 251 20.89 -14.05 16.11
C LEU A 251 22.06 -14.38 15.19
N VAL A 252 22.27 -15.66 14.83
CA VAL A 252 23.26 -16.07 13.83
C VAL A 252 23.00 -15.36 12.49
N ASP A 253 21.75 -15.34 12.03
CA ASP A 253 21.38 -14.62 10.79
C ASP A 253 21.69 -13.12 10.88
N SER A 254 21.38 -12.51 12.02
CA SER A 254 21.65 -11.09 12.28
C SER A 254 23.15 -10.79 12.35
N LEU A 255 23.95 -11.66 12.99
CA LEU A 255 25.41 -11.53 13.04
C LEU A 255 26.03 -11.66 11.65
N ASN A 256 25.60 -12.65 10.85
CA ASN A 256 26.07 -12.82 9.48
C ASN A 256 25.76 -11.60 8.61
N LEU A 257 24.56 -11.03 8.73
CA LEU A 257 24.21 -9.78 8.03
C LEU A 257 25.15 -8.63 8.43
N MET A 258 25.40 -8.46 9.73
CA MET A 258 26.27 -7.40 10.24
C MET A 258 27.72 -7.58 9.79
N ILE A 259 28.24 -8.82 9.79
CA ILE A 259 29.60 -9.17 9.33
C ILE A 259 29.75 -8.90 7.83
N ARG A 260 28.83 -9.40 7.00
CA ARG A 260 28.81 -9.12 5.55
C ARG A 260 28.79 -7.63 5.27
N GLY A 261 27.94 -6.90 6.00
CA GLY A 261 27.85 -5.45 5.90
C GLY A 261 29.14 -4.74 6.29
N ALA A 262 29.81 -5.19 7.35
CA ALA A 262 31.10 -4.68 7.83
C ALA A 262 32.24 -4.95 6.82
N GLN A 263 32.17 -6.06 6.09
CA GLN A 263 33.09 -6.40 5.01
C GLN A 263 32.80 -5.63 3.71
N GLY A 264 31.75 -4.80 3.67
CA GLY A 264 31.37 -3.99 2.51
C GLY A 264 30.51 -4.74 1.49
N GLU A 265 30.10 -5.98 1.78
CA GLU A 265 29.24 -6.75 0.88
C GLU A 265 27.83 -6.15 0.76
N ASN A 266 27.08 -6.62 -0.23
CA ASN A 266 25.66 -6.33 -0.32
C ASN A 266 24.90 -7.06 0.80
N ILE A 267 24.07 -6.33 1.54
CA ILE A 267 23.24 -6.83 2.64
C ILE A 267 21.75 -6.93 2.27
N ASP A 268 21.38 -6.55 1.04
CA ASP A 268 20.05 -6.77 0.50
C ASP A 268 19.79 -8.28 0.33
N GLU A 269 18.58 -8.70 0.65
CA GLU A 269 18.08 -10.05 0.37
C GLU A 269 17.58 -10.16 -1.08
N PRO A 270 17.50 -11.36 -1.70
CA PRO A 270 17.08 -11.50 -3.10
C PRO A 270 15.72 -10.86 -3.42
N ASP A 271 14.79 -10.94 -2.48
CA ASP A 271 13.45 -10.35 -2.53
C ASP A 271 13.46 -8.82 -2.28
N ASP A 272 14.56 -8.23 -1.78
CA ASP A 272 14.66 -6.78 -1.60
C ASP A 272 14.68 -6.03 -2.95
N VAL A 273 15.08 -6.67 -4.04
CA VAL A 273 14.99 -6.09 -5.40
C VAL A 273 13.54 -5.97 -5.83
N ASP A 274 12.77 -7.05 -5.73
CA ASP A 274 11.35 -7.05 -6.09
C ASP A 274 10.58 -6.03 -5.24
N LYS A 275 10.84 -5.99 -3.93
CA LYS A 275 10.26 -4.98 -3.01
C LYS A 275 10.65 -3.55 -3.38
N LYS A 276 11.90 -3.31 -3.82
CA LYS A 276 12.35 -1.99 -4.29
C LYS A 276 11.65 -1.59 -5.58
N LEU A 277 11.47 -2.52 -6.51
CA LEU A 277 10.78 -2.28 -7.77
C LEU A 277 9.29 -2.01 -7.55
N GLU A 278 8.62 -2.77 -6.70
CA GLU A 278 7.23 -2.50 -6.27
C GLU A 278 7.10 -1.11 -5.62
N PHE A 279 8.05 -0.75 -4.76
CA PHE A 279 8.09 0.59 -4.16
C PHE A 279 8.20 1.69 -5.22
N PHE A 280 9.12 1.56 -6.19
CA PHE A 280 9.27 2.54 -7.26
C PHE A 280 8.06 2.59 -8.19
N ALA A 281 7.49 1.43 -8.54
CA ALA A 281 6.28 1.34 -9.34
C ALA A 281 5.12 2.10 -8.66
N LYS A 282 4.99 1.97 -7.34
CA LYS A 282 3.99 2.70 -6.56
C LYS A 282 4.26 4.21 -6.52
N LEU A 283 5.51 4.62 -6.29
CA LEU A 283 5.88 6.05 -6.22
C LEU A 283 5.70 6.76 -7.57
N LEU A 284 5.97 6.05 -8.67
CA LEU A 284 5.86 6.55 -10.03
C LEU A 284 4.46 6.34 -10.64
N GLU A 285 3.50 5.81 -9.87
CA GLU A 285 2.16 5.46 -10.35
C GLU A 285 2.17 4.60 -11.63
N VAL A 286 3.13 3.68 -11.72
CA VAL A 286 3.28 2.79 -12.88
C VAL A 286 2.06 1.88 -12.95
N ASP A 287 1.21 2.12 -13.95
CA ASP A 287 0.11 1.24 -14.31
C ASP A 287 0.58 0.26 -15.38
N GLU A 288 0.80 -1.00 -15.00
CA GLU A 288 1.23 -2.06 -15.92
C GLU A 288 0.23 -2.32 -17.06
N ARG A 289 -1.01 -1.83 -16.94
CA ARG A 289 -2.06 -1.93 -17.97
C ARG A 289 -2.08 -0.72 -18.89
N THR A 290 -1.12 0.19 -18.78
CA THR A 290 -1.02 1.34 -19.68
C THR A 290 -0.61 0.84 -21.06
N VAL A 291 -1.57 0.86 -21.98
CA VAL A 291 -1.33 0.48 -23.38
C VAL A 291 -0.90 1.72 -24.14
N ALA A 292 0.28 1.68 -24.76
CA ALA A 292 0.74 2.71 -25.67
C ALA A 292 -0.11 2.72 -26.95
N LYS A 293 -0.13 3.86 -27.63
CA LYS A 293 -0.79 4.02 -28.93
C LYS A 293 -0.27 2.99 -29.94
N SER A 294 -1.16 2.12 -30.39
CA SER A 294 -0.90 1.13 -31.44
C SER A 294 -2.12 0.99 -32.35
N ALA A 295 -1.96 0.34 -33.50
CA ALA A 295 -3.07 0.07 -34.41
C ALA A 295 -4.18 -0.75 -33.73
N ASP A 296 -3.81 -1.78 -32.95
CA ASP A 296 -4.75 -2.65 -32.23
C ASP A 296 -5.47 -1.92 -31.09
N ALA A 297 -4.75 -1.06 -30.36
CA ALA A 297 -5.32 -0.24 -29.30
C ALA A 297 -6.35 0.75 -29.86
N ILE A 298 -6.05 1.36 -31.00
CA ILE A 298 -6.98 2.27 -31.70
C ILE A 298 -8.19 1.50 -32.24
N ALA A 299 -7.99 0.32 -32.85
CA ALA A 299 -9.09 -0.52 -33.34
C ALA A 299 -10.04 -0.91 -32.20
N SER A 300 -9.52 -1.27 -31.04
CA SER A 300 -10.33 -1.58 -29.85
C SER A 300 -11.16 -0.37 -29.40
N VAL A 301 -10.57 0.83 -29.40
CA VAL A 301 -11.30 2.07 -29.07
C VAL A 301 -12.38 2.39 -30.11
N ILE A 302 -12.10 2.17 -31.40
CA ILE A 302 -13.07 2.38 -32.47
C ILE A 302 -14.31 1.50 -32.24
N HIS A 303 -14.12 0.20 -32.04
CA HIS A 303 -15.23 -0.74 -31.84
C HIS A 303 -15.93 -0.53 -30.50
N GLY A 304 -15.18 -0.34 -29.42
CA GLY A 304 -15.72 -0.25 -28.07
C GLY A 304 -16.35 1.10 -27.72
N SER A 305 -15.97 2.18 -28.42
CA SER A 305 -16.38 3.55 -28.06
C SER A 305 -16.85 4.39 -29.25
N LEU A 306 -16.06 4.49 -30.33
CA LEU A 306 -16.35 5.47 -31.38
C LEU A 306 -17.50 5.07 -32.30
N ILE A 307 -17.67 3.77 -32.59
CA ILE A 307 -18.84 3.26 -33.33
C ILE A 307 -20.13 3.44 -32.52
N PRO A 308 -20.18 3.12 -31.21
CA PRO A 308 -21.28 3.50 -30.34
C PRO A 308 -21.62 5.00 -30.40
N VAL A 309 -20.61 5.88 -30.31
CA VAL A 309 -20.80 7.35 -30.45
C VAL A 309 -21.39 7.71 -31.82
N PHE A 310 -20.86 7.13 -32.90
CA PHE A 310 -21.35 7.36 -34.26
C PHE A 310 -22.83 6.96 -34.40
N ASN A 311 -23.17 5.77 -33.91
CA ASN A 311 -24.53 5.24 -34.01
C ASN A 311 -25.53 6.06 -33.19
N GLU A 312 -25.15 6.46 -31.98
CA GLU A 312 -25.98 7.29 -31.11
C GLU A 312 -26.19 8.69 -31.72
N ALA A 313 -25.13 9.34 -32.19
CA ALA A 313 -25.22 10.63 -32.86
C ALA A 313 -26.09 10.57 -34.13
N LYS A 314 -25.95 9.49 -34.92
CA LYS A 314 -26.79 9.24 -36.11
C LYS A 314 -28.26 9.05 -35.78
N ARG A 315 -28.54 8.34 -34.67
CA ARG A 315 -29.90 8.10 -34.15
C ARG A 315 -30.53 9.41 -33.68
N GLU A 316 -29.87 10.15 -32.80
CA GLU A 316 -30.38 11.42 -32.28
C GLU A 316 -30.53 12.46 -33.39
N GLY A 317 -29.53 12.59 -34.26
CA GLY A 317 -29.60 13.46 -35.43
C GLY A 317 -30.75 13.15 -36.39
N SER A 318 -31.26 11.92 -36.43
CA SER A 318 -32.42 11.57 -37.28
C SER A 318 -33.72 12.28 -36.89
N LYS A 319 -33.84 12.73 -35.63
CA LYS A 319 -35.01 13.46 -35.14
C LYS A 319 -35.24 14.78 -35.87
N PHE A 320 -34.17 15.37 -36.41
CA PHE A 320 -34.20 16.61 -37.18
C PHE A 320 -34.51 16.42 -38.67
N ALA A 321 -34.64 15.18 -39.16
CA ALA A 321 -34.78 14.89 -40.58
C ALA A 321 -35.96 15.62 -41.25
N ARG A 322 -37.03 15.89 -40.50
CA ARG A 322 -38.20 16.62 -41.00
C ARG A 322 -37.90 18.07 -41.40
N PHE A 323 -36.83 18.66 -40.87
CA PHE A 323 -36.49 20.07 -41.07
C PHE A 323 -35.53 20.30 -42.24
N TYR A 324 -34.96 19.26 -42.86
CA TYR A 324 -33.92 19.41 -43.89
C TYR A 324 -34.21 18.55 -45.11
N THR A 325 -33.73 18.93 -46.29
CA THR A 325 -33.91 18.09 -47.49
C THR A 325 -32.91 16.95 -47.54
N ASP A 326 -31.66 17.19 -47.10
CA ASP A 326 -30.59 16.20 -47.17
C ASP A 326 -29.89 16.06 -45.82
N ARG A 327 -29.50 14.82 -45.51
CA ARG A 327 -28.80 14.48 -44.29
C ARG A 327 -27.78 13.37 -44.54
N PHE A 328 -26.60 13.53 -43.98
CA PHE A 328 -25.51 12.57 -44.08
C PHE A 328 -24.86 12.36 -42.71
N SER A 329 -24.50 11.11 -42.39
CA SER A 329 -23.71 10.77 -41.21
C SER A 329 -22.43 10.11 -41.67
N TYR A 330 -21.28 10.68 -41.34
CA TYR A 330 -20.00 10.20 -41.83
C TYR A 330 -18.84 10.53 -40.88
N VAL A 331 -17.74 9.81 -41.04
CA VAL A 331 -16.45 10.06 -40.37
C VAL A 331 -15.49 10.69 -41.37
N THR A 332 -14.80 11.73 -40.95
CA THR A 332 -13.80 12.44 -41.77
C THR A 332 -12.60 12.83 -40.93
N THR A 333 -11.52 13.29 -41.55
CA THR A 333 -10.35 13.85 -40.88
C THR A 333 -10.17 15.31 -41.31
N SER A 334 -9.27 16.05 -40.67
CA SER A 334 -8.94 17.42 -41.07
C SER A 334 -8.36 17.55 -42.48
N GLU A 335 -7.97 16.45 -43.14
CA GLU A 335 -7.23 16.48 -44.41
C GLU A 335 -7.80 15.56 -45.50
N THR A 336 -8.94 14.92 -45.27
CA THR A 336 -9.52 13.96 -46.23
C THR A 336 -10.08 14.66 -47.48
N GLN A 337 -9.64 14.21 -48.66
CA GLN A 337 -10.13 14.65 -49.98
C GLN A 337 -11.06 13.62 -50.65
N ARG A 338 -11.64 12.69 -49.89
CA ARG A 338 -12.54 11.67 -50.44
C ARG A 338 -13.91 12.27 -50.74
N PRO A 339 -14.52 12.00 -51.92
CA PRO A 339 -15.87 12.46 -52.23
C PRO A 339 -16.89 12.00 -51.18
N LEU A 340 -17.78 12.90 -50.76
CA LEU A 340 -18.74 12.63 -49.68
C LEU A 340 -19.64 11.42 -49.98
N ASP A 341 -20.07 11.27 -51.23
CA ASP A 341 -20.94 10.17 -51.68
C ASP A 341 -20.30 8.79 -51.48
N ASP A 342 -18.98 8.69 -51.61
CA ASP A 342 -18.26 7.44 -51.41
C ASP A 342 -18.10 7.11 -49.92
N ILE A 343 -17.96 8.14 -49.07
CA ILE A 343 -17.81 7.98 -47.63
C ILE A 343 -19.14 7.47 -47.04
N VAL A 344 -20.24 8.14 -47.35
CA VAL A 344 -21.55 7.85 -46.74
C VAL A 344 -22.06 6.44 -47.05
N ARG A 345 -21.65 5.85 -48.18
CA ARG A 345 -22.04 4.49 -48.58
C ARG A 345 -21.27 3.39 -47.85
N SER A 346 -20.17 3.72 -47.18
CA SER A 346 -19.33 2.75 -46.47
C SER A 346 -19.77 2.56 -45.01
N SER A 347 -19.49 1.39 -44.43
CA SER A 347 -19.81 1.12 -43.02
C SER A 347 -19.04 2.06 -42.08
N PRO A 348 -19.54 2.35 -40.86
CA PRO A 348 -18.78 3.13 -39.89
C PRO A 348 -17.37 2.57 -39.65
N GLU A 349 -17.24 1.24 -39.60
CA GLU A 349 -15.99 0.50 -39.48
C GLU A 349 -15.02 0.86 -40.63
N ASP A 350 -15.50 0.84 -41.88
CA ASP A 350 -14.70 1.18 -43.06
C ASP A 350 -14.33 2.67 -43.06
N GLN A 351 -15.22 3.54 -42.61
CA GLN A 351 -14.97 4.97 -42.53
C GLN A 351 -13.88 5.30 -41.50
N PHE A 352 -13.93 4.69 -40.31
CA PHE A 352 -12.87 4.82 -39.30
C PHE A 352 -11.56 4.20 -39.79
N SER A 353 -11.60 3.02 -40.42
CA SER A 353 -10.41 2.36 -40.98
C SER A 353 -9.73 3.22 -42.03
N TYR A 354 -10.51 3.83 -42.94
CA TYR A 354 -10.00 4.73 -43.96
C TYR A 354 -9.42 6.03 -43.35
N ALA A 355 -10.10 6.60 -42.35
CA ALA A 355 -9.61 7.78 -41.62
C ALA A 355 -8.26 7.51 -40.94
N MET A 356 -8.05 6.27 -40.44
CA MET A 356 -6.80 5.83 -39.84
C MET A 356 -5.68 5.56 -40.86
N GLN A 357 -6.00 5.06 -42.06
CA GLN A 357 -5.01 4.78 -43.11
C GLN A 357 -4.51 6.05 -43.82
N THR A 358 -5.35 7.08 -43.91
CA THR A 358 -5.06 8.30 -44.69
C THR A 358 -4.53 9.47 -43.83
N GLY A 359 -4.36 9.27 -42.51
CA GLY A 359 -3.96 10.31 -41.58
C GLY A 359 -2.85 9.90 -40.61
N GLY A 360 -1.80 10.72 -40.52
CA GLY A 360 -0.85 10.74 -39.39
C GLY A 360 -1.53 11.20 -38.08
N GLU A 361 -0.90 12.05 -37.27
CA GLU A 361 -1.44 12.57 -35.97
C GLU A 361 -2.70 13.47 -36.08
N LYS A 362 -3.64 13.14 -36.98
CA LYS A 362 -4.76 13.99 -37.38
C LYS A 362 -5.99 13.75 -36.51
N LYS A 363 -6.77 14.81 -36.32
CA LYS A 363 -8.08 14.76 -35.63
C LYS A 363 -9.09 14.06 -36.53
N ILE A 364 -9.85 13.14 -35.95
CA ILE A 364 -10.99 12.48 -36.59
C ILE A 364 -12.26 13.22 -36.17
N PHE A 365 -13.23 13.34 -37.06
CA PHE A 365 -14.51 13.98 -36.82
C PHE A 365 -15.64 13.03 -37.20
N ILE A 366 -16.52 12.77 -36.24
CA ILE A 366 -17.82 12.13 -36.46
C ILE A 366 -18.81 13.26 -36.75
N VAL A 367 -19.40 13.26 -37.94
CA VAL A 367 -20.20 14.37 -38.46
C VAL A 367 -21.61 13.90 -38.81
N ASN A 368 -22.63 14.60 -38.29
CA ASN A 368 -23.97 14.57 -38.86
C ASN A 368 -24.23 15.91 -39.54
N ALA A 369 -24.33 15.87 -40.87
CA ALA A 369 -24.51 17.03 -41.71
C ALA A 369 -25.97 17.14 -42.18
N PHE A 370 -26.50 18.36 -42.11
CA PHE A 370 -27.87 18.70 -42.46
C PHE A 370 -27.85 19.86 -43.44
N TYR A 371 -28.46 19.66 -44.61
CA TYR A 371 -28.45 20.66 -45.67
C TYR A 371 -29.87 21.06 -46.06
N ARG A 372 -30.00 22.34 -46.39
CA ARG A 372 -31.20 22.97 -46.94
C ARG A 372 -32.42 22.81 -46.03
N PHE A 373 -32.56 23.74 -45.09
CA PHE A 373 -33.72 23.77 -44.20
C PHE A 373 -35.02 23.88 -45.01
N ARG A 374 -36.05 23.10 -44.65
CA ARG A 374 -37.36 23.00 -45.32
C ARG A 374 -38.27 24.18 -44.97
N HIS A 375 -37.79 25.38 -45.25
CA HIS A 375 -38.54 26.63 -45.14
C HIS A 375 -38.08 27.59 -46.24
N GLN A 376 -39.02 28.31 -46.87
CA GLN A 376 -38.75 29.13 -48.05
C GLN A 376 -37.69 30.20 -47.79
N GLU A 377 -37.70 30.80 -46.59
CA GLU A 377 -36.75 31.86 -46.21
C GLU A 377 -35.41 31.33 -45.67
N TYR A 378 -35.34 30.07 -45.22
CA TYR A 378 -34.14 29.50 -44.59
C TYR A 378 -33.49 28.39 -45.44
N LEU A 379 -33.80 28.29 -46.73
CA LEU A 379 -33.31 27.23 -47.61
C LEU A 379 -31.77 27.14 -47.68
N SER A 380 -31.05 28.23 -47.41
CA SER A 380 -29.57 28.25 -47.34
C SER A 380 -29.00 27.77 -46.00
N THR A 381 -29.85 27.54 -45.00
CA THR A 381 -29.41 27.14 -43.65
C THR A 381 -28.98 25.68 -43.65
N ASN A 382 -27.74 25.47 -43.25
CA ASN A 382 -27.11 24.16 -43.06
C ASN A 382 -26.59 24.05 -41.62
N HIS A 383 -26.46 22.83 -41.11
CA HIS A 383 -25.93 22.60 -39.78
C HIS A 383 -25.07 21.34 -39.73
N LEU A 384 -24.05 21.36 -38.88
CA LEU A 384 -23.17 20.22 -38.64
C LEU A 384 -23.13 19.94 -37.14
N MET A 385 -23.54 18.74 -36.75
CA MET A 385 -23.20 18.21 -35.43
C MET A 385 -21.84 17.52 -35.55
N ILE A 386 -20.86 17.98 -34.77
CA ILE A 386 -19.47 17.51 -34.87
C ILE A 386 -18.99 16.98 -33.52
N ILE A 387 -18.52 15.74 -33.50
CA ILE A 387 -17.80 15.15 -32.38
C ILE A 387 -16.36 14.87 -32.83
N ALA A 388 -15.39 15.50 -32.19
CA ALA A 388 -13.98 15.38 -32.52
C ALA A 388 -13.30 14.27 -31.69
N VAL A 389 -12.40 13.53 -32.30
CA VAL A 389 -11.62 12.46 -31.68
C VAL A 389 -10.13 12.70 -31.93
N ARG A 390 -9.31 12.55 -30.88
CA ARG A 390 -7.85 12.67 -30.95
C ARG A 390 -7.17 11.51 -30.23
N PHE A 391 -6.16 10.92 -30.86
CA PHE A 391 -5.34 9.83 -30.32
C PHE A 391 -3.96 10.34 -29.90
N MET A 392 -3.69 10.33 -28.59
CA MET A 392 -2.42 10.71 -27.95
C MET A 392 -1.58 9.45 -27.67
N GLU A 393 -0.35 9.62 -27.17
CA GLU A 393 0.57 8.49 -26.92
C GLU A 393 0.00 7.41 -25.98
N TRP A 394 -0.77 7.82 -24.97
CA TRP A 394 -1.28 6.91 -23.92
C TRP A 394 -2.80 6.94 -23.76
N THR A 395 -3.46 7.90 -24.41
CA THR A 395 -4.87 8.20 -24.22
C THR A 395 -5.54 8.59 -25.53
N TYR A 396 -6.86 8.56 -25.54
CA TYR A 396 -7.66 9.20 -26.57
C TYR A 396 -8.64 10.17 -25.94
N ILE A 397 -9.03 11.18 -26.72
CA ILE A 397 -9.93 12.24 -26.33
C ILE A 397 -11.11 12.25 -27.29
N VAL A 398 -12.33 12.30 -26.76
CA VAL A 398 -13.56 12.52 -27.53
C VAL A 398 -14.22 13.79 -27.03
N ALA A 399 -14.50 14.73 -27.93
CA ALA A 399 -14.95 16.07 -27.59
C ALA A 399 -16.16 16.52 -28.41
N ALA A 400 -17.09 17.23 -27.77
CA ALA A 400 -18.31 17.77 -28.34
C ALA A 400 -18.63 19.10 -27.61
N GLY A 401 -18.70 20.22 -28.36
CA GLY A 401 -18.79 21.55 -27.76
C GLY A 401 -17.67 21.81 -26.74
N ASP A 402 -18.05 22.18 -25.53
CA ASP A 402 -17.13 22.43 -24.39
C ASP A 402 -16.75 21.17 -23.59
N LEU A 403 -17.37 20.01 -23.87
CA LEU A 403 -17.07 18.76 -23.18
C LEU A 403 -15.96 17.99 -23.90
N ALA A 404 -14.92 17.61 -23.16
CA ALA A 404 -13.86 16.72 -23.63
C ALA A 404 -13.63 15.58 -22.64
N ILE A 405 -13.83 14.33 -23.08
CA ILE A 405 -13.63 13.12 -22.28
C ILE A 405 -12.31 12.48 -22.68
N THR A 406 -11.41 12.30 -21.72
CA THR A 406 -10.11 11.64 -21.93
C THR A 406 -10.13 10.24 -21.32
N LYS A 407 -9.69 9.24 -22.09
CA LYS A 407 -9.65 7.83 -21.67
C LYS A 407 -8.31 7.19 -22.02
N LYS A 408 -7.87 6.22 -21.23
CA LYS A 408 -6.76 5.32 -21.61
C LYS A 408 -7.22 4.36 -22.71
N TYR A 409 -6.31 3.84 -23.52
CA TYR A 409 -6.64 2.84 -24.54
C TYR A 409 -7.27 1.56 -24.00
N SER A 410 -7.02 1.21 -22.73
CA SER A 410 -7.63 0.09 -22.03
C SER A 410 -9.05 0.36 -21.53
N GLN A 411 -9.60 1.56 -21.76
CA GLN A 411 -10.92 1.97 -21.29
C GLN A 411 -11.82 2.36 -22.44
N SER A 412 -13.06 1.89 -22.42
CA SER A 412 -14.13 2.35 -23.31
C SER A 412 -14.91 3.51 -22.69
N LEU A 413 -15.54 4.32 -23.55
CA LEU A 413 -16.60 5.24 -23.13
C LEU A 413 -17.80 4.45 -22.62
N THR A 414 -18.37 4.91 -21.51
CA THR A 414 -19.62 4.38 -20.96
C THR A 414 -20.83 4.93 -21.71
N GLU A 415 -21.99 4.25 -21.62
CA GLU A 415 -23.24 4.72 -22.25
C GLU A 415 -23.65 6.13 -21.78
N SER A 416 -23.40 6.46 -20.52
CA SER A 416 -23.66 7.79 -19.95
C SER A 416 -22.76 8.86 -20.59
N GLU A 417 -21.47 8.57 -20.75
CA GLU A 417 -20.51 9.49 -21.38
C GLU A 417 -20.84 9.73 -22.84
N ILE A 418 -21.22 8.67 -23.57
CA ILE A 418 -21.68 8.76 -24.97
C ILE A 418 -22.92 9.65 -25.06
N SER A 419 -23.90 9.40 -24.18
CA SER A 419 -25.16 10.16 -24.15
C SER A 419 -24.92 11.64 -23.85
N GLN A 420 -23.97 11.99 -22.96
CA GLN A 420 -23.60 13.38 -22.67
C GLN A 420 -22.97 14.07 -23.89
N LEU A 421 -22.03 13.42 -24.58
CA LEU A 421 -21.40 13.96 -25.78
C LEU A 421 -22.42 14.24 -26.88
N VAL A 422 -23.32 13.29 -27.14
CA VAL A 422 -24.35 13.43 -28.18
C VAL A 422 -25.41 14.45 -27.79
N LYS A 423 -25.76 14.53 -26.50
CA LYS A 423 -26.73 15.52 -26.00
C LYS A 423 -26.29 16.94 -26.29
N ILE A 424 -25.01 17.29 -26.07
CA ILE A 424 -24.49 18.64 -26.33
C ILE A 424 -24.73 19.08 -27.78
N VAL A 425 -24.27 18.29 -28.75
CA VAL A 425 -24.45 18.63 -30.17
C VAL A 425 -25.93 18.61 -30.61
N THR A 426 -26.77 17.84 -29.92
CA THR A 426 -28.21 17.77 -30.18
C THR A 426 -28.94 19.00 -29.61
N GLU A 427 -28.55 19.48 -28.44
CA GLU A 427 -29.07 20.70 -27.81
C GLU A 427 -28.67 21.95 -28.63
N GLU A 428 -27.43 22.01 -29.11
CA GLU A 428 -26.98 23.06 -30.05
C GLU A 428 -27.82 23.08 -31.34
N HIS A 429 -28.10 21.91 -31.92
CA HIS A 429 -28.95 21.82 -33.11
C HIS A 429 -30.41 22.18 -32.81
N THR A 430 -30.92 21.81 -31.63
CA THR A 430 -32.28 22.17 -31.19
C THR A 430 -32.42 23.69 -31.04
N ALA A 431 -31.45 24.35 -30.42
CA ALA A 431 -31.42 25.80 -30.27
C ALA A 431 -31.45 26.52 -31.63
N LEU A 432 -30.77 25.98 -32.65
CA LEU A 432 -30.86 26.50 -34.02
C LEU A 432 -32.29 26.42 -34.56
N VAL A 433 -32.95 25.25 -34.43
CA VAL A 433 -34.33 25.08 -34.89
C VAL A 433 -35.29 26.00 -34.14
N GLU A 434 -35.12 26.16 -32.83
CA GLU A 434 -35.90 27.09 -32.00
C GLU A 434 -35.70 28.54 -32.43
N SER A 435 -34.46 28.95 -32.76
CA SER A 435 -34.18 30.31 -33.24
C SER A 435 -34.92 30.63 -34.54
N ILE A 436 -34.99 29.67 -35.46
CA ILE A 436 -35.74 29.80 -36.72
C ILE A 436 -37.25 29.88 -36.43
N TYR A 437 -37.75 29.06 -35.51
CA TYR A 437 -39.16 29.10 -35.11
C TYR A 437 -39.56 30.44 -34.47
N ASN A 438 -38.72 30.99 -33.59
CA ASN A 438 -38.99 32.27 -32.92
C ASN A 438 -39.01 33.44 -33.92
N ALA A 439 -38.07 33.44 -34.87
CA ALA A 439 -38.02 34.42 -35.95
C ALA A 439 -39.32 34.43 -36.80
N GLU A 440 -39.87 33.27 -37.13
CA GLU A 440 -41.12 33.16 -37.90
C GLU A 440 -42.39 33.42 -37.09
N SER A 441 -42.39 33.09 -35.79
CA SER A 441 -43.56 33.25 -34.93
C SER A 441 -43.70 34.66 -34.33
N GLY A 442 -42.76 35.57 -34.63
CA GLY A 442 -42.75 36.95 -34.13
C GLY A 442 -42.57 37.05 -32.62
N LYS A 443 -41.94 36.05 -31.99
CA LYS A 443 -41.66 35.98 -30.56
C LYS A 443 -40.20 36.24 -30.23
#